data_AF-A0A7X3L8D6-F1
#
_entry.id   AF-A0A7X3L8D6-F1
#
_cell.length_a   1.000
_cell.length_b   1.000
_cell.length_c   1.000
_cell.angle_alpha   90.00
_cell.angle_beta   90.00
_cell.angle_gamma   90.00
#
_symmetry.space_group_name_H-M   'P 1'
#
loop_
_entity.id
_entity.type
_entity.pdbx_description
1 polymer ?
#
loop_
_entity_poly.entity_id
_entity_poly.type
_entity_poly.pdbx_seq_one_letter_code
_entity_poly.pdbx_strand_id
1 'polypeptide(L)'
;MAQLPINPIIRARLDKAPLIDAVEHNIRMTYWFEKPRNRMLFLRDGLIDTQCFPAFYGAFFILNLERHLAGDLDEDQLDNFVSILLDNAQIPYLKAVHPKADIEGHFTALLRERRNNSRSSYLQGRLDQYGRLPSWRRVRKGDPRYPIHDLVMRDGPFSIALGHKPAVVLEQLQQELWKAVLALDVHPSREQPLFDRYLDNFLIGYPELWPVVGADASRFLGSPMLKQFAHEGFSADKSVINGHSGNPLVGKGGERREQELSGFVLDYLSAIDPDVLDAKHLLLDGSRSHAWLDRCPNLEDGLDLLSQLCHYGVPHPALKRIKQVATRLPEEGQKGLVQQYLDHGSAVTERLTQAIFQAQPELYDWALEQCHGYTAVKRLAKIKRLSGEQIGRLEPEVKRRLLEGDLGV
;
A
#
# COMPACT_ATOMS: atom_id res chain seq x y z
N MET A 1 -10.92 -10.19 34.20
CA MET A 1 -9.94 -10.79 33.26
C MET A 1 -9.14 -9.67 32.63
N ALA A 2 -7.81 -9.77 32.56
CA ALA A 2 -7.00 -8.74 31.92
C ALA A 2 -7.07 -8.94 30.39
N GLN A 3 -7.81 -8.07 29.71
CA GLN A 3 -7.82 -8.04 28.25
C GLN A 3 -6.46 -7.56 27.73
N LEU A 4 -6.05 -8.09 26.58
CA LEU A 4 -4.82 -7.65 25.93
C LEU A 4 -4.91 -6.16 25.57
N PRO A 5 -3.84 -5.37 25.77
CA PRO A 5 -3.82 -3.93 25.46
C PRO A 5 -3.66 -3.68 23.95
N ILE A 6 -4.63 -4.15 23.17
CA ILE A 6 -4.67 -4.03 21.71
C ILE A 6 -5.14 -2.63 21.27
N ASN A 7 -5.14 -2.40 19.96
CA ASN A 7 -5.65 -1.16 19.37
C ASN A 7 -7.11 -0.89 19.80
N PRO A 8 -7.43 0.31 20.33
CA PRO A 8 -8.76 0.61 20.86
C PRO A 8 -9.86 0.58 19.81
N ILE A 9 -9.55 0.92 18.55
CA ILE A 9 -10.51 0.86 17.43
C ILE A 9 -10.92 -0.59 17.18
N ILE A 10 -9.95 -1.51 17.25
CA ILE A 10 -10.18 -2.94 17.06
C ILE A 10 -10.90 -3.52 18.28
N ARG A 11 -10.46 -3.20 19.51
CA ARG A 11 -11.12 -3.62 20.76
C ARG A 11 -12.61 -3.27 20.76
N ALA A 12 -12.94 -2.01 20.46
CA ALA A 12 -14.33 -1.56 20.43
C ALA A 12 -15.20 -2.28 19.39
N ARG A 13 -14.60 -2.85 18.33
CA ARG A 13 -15.31 -3.67 17.33
C ARG A 13 -15.45 -5.12 17.78
N LEU A 14 -14.40 -5.70 18.38
CA LEU A 14 -14.42 -7.06 18.92
C LEU A 14 -15.44 -7.17 20.08
N ASP A 15 -15.46 -6.22 21.00
CA ASP A 15 -16.36 -6.24 22.17
C ASP A 15 -17.85 -6.15 21.79
N LYS A 16 -18.15 -5.62 20.59
CA LYS A 16 -19.52 -5.50 20.06
C LYS A 16 -19.93 -6.68 19.18
N ALA A 17 -19.02 -7.61 18.92
CA ALA A 17 -19.27 -8.74 18.04
C ALA A 17 -19.93 -9.88 18.82
N PRO A 18 -21.18 -10.29 18.49
CA PRO A 18 -21.76 -11.47 19.12
C PRO A 18 -20.90 -12.71 18.83
N LEU A 19 -20.59 -13.46 19.88
CA LEU A 19 -19.99 -14.79 19.79
C LEU A 19 -21.11 -15.83 19.71
N ILE A 20 -21.11 -16.62 18.63
CA ILE A 20 -22.10 -17.66 18.37
C ILE A 20 -21.40 -19.01 18.42
N ASP A 21 -21.90 -19.91 19.27
CA ASP A 21 -21.48 -21.30 19.29
C ASP A 21 -22.21 -22.09 18.20
N ALA A 22 -21.48 -22.55 17.17
CA ALA A 22 -22.06 -23.23 16.02
C ALA A 22 -21.07 -24.19 15.33
N VAL A 23 -21.57 -25.37 14.95
CA VAL A 23 -20.81 -26.35 14.16
C VAL A 23 -20.60 -25.86 12.73
N GLU A 24 -19.48 -26.22 12.07
CA GLU A 24 -19.13 -25.78 10.70
C GLU A 24 -20.28 -25.96 9.69
N HIS A 25 -21.01 -27.08 9.77
CA HIS A 25 -22.17 -27.32 8.91
C HIS A 25 -23.25 -26.24 9.09
N ASN A 26 -23.56 -25.86 10.34
CA ASN A 26 -24.54 -24.84 10.65
C ASN A 26 -24.07 -23.43 10.23
N ILE A 27 -22.77 -23.14 10.40
CA ILE A 27 -22.15 -21.90 9.90
C ILE A 27 -22.34 -21.78 8.39
N ARG A 28 -22.01 -22.85 7.64
CA ARG A 28 -22.10 -22.88 6.17
C ARG A 28 -23.53 -22.83 5.64
N MET A 29 -24.46 -23.52 6.29
CA MET A 29 -25.84 -23.66 5.80
C MET A 29 -26.76 -22.52 6.22
N THR A 30 -26.59 -21.98 7.43
CA THR A 30 -27.53 -21.02 8.04
C THR A 30 -26.99 -19.60 7.98
N TYR A 31 -25.75 -19.39 8.41
CA TYR A 31 -25.21 -18.05 8.63
C TYR A 31 -24.45 -17.48 7.43
N TRP A 32 -23.96 -18.34 6.52
CA TRP A 32 -23.16 -17.93 5.36
C TRP A 32 -23.92 -17.01 4.39
N PHE A 33 -25.25 -17.14 4.34
CA PHE A 33 -26.13 -16.40 3.42
C PHE A 33 -26.83 -15.19 4.08
N GLU A 34 -26.66 -14.95 5.38
CA GLU A 34 -27.33 -13.87 6.10
C GLU A 34 -26.61 -12.51 6.03
N LYS A 35 -27.38 -11.42 5.99
CA LYS A 35 -26.87 -10.05 5.74
C LYS A 35 -26.17 -9.32 6.90
N PRO A 36 -26.06 -9.81 8.15
CA PRO A 36 -25.09 -9.28 9.11
C PRO A 36 -23.82 -10.13 9.24
N ARG A 37 -23.48 -10.99 8.26
CA ARG A 37 -22.28 -11.86 8.23
C ARG A 37 -20.91 -11.20 8.43
N ASN A 38 -20.84 -9.89 8.57
CA ASN A 38 -19.59 -9.14 8.76
C ASN A 38 -19.54 -8.56 10.17
N ARG A 39 -20.16 -9.19 11.17
CA ARG A 39 -20.17 -8.68 12.56
C ARG A 39 -20.17 -9.80 13.60
N MET A 40 -20.12 -11.06 13.20
CA MET A 40 -20.27 -12.20 14.09
C MET A 40 -18.93 -12.91 14.27
N LEU A 41 -18.69 -13.40 15.49
CA LEU A 41 -17.60 -14.31 15.80
C LEU A 41 -18.20 -15.69 16.00
N PHE A 42 -17.57 -16.72 15.45
CA PHE A 42 -18.05 -18.09 15.62
C PHE A 42 -17.08 -18.87 16.49
N LEU A 43 -17.61 -19.66 17.42
CA LEU A 43 -16.83 -20.68 18.11
C LEU A 43 -16.92 -21.97 17.29
N ARG A 44 -15.81 -22.37 16.68
CA ARG A 44 -15.68 -23.58 15.87
C ARG A 44 -14.58 -24.46 16.46
N ASP A 45 -14.96 -25.68 16.84
CA ASP A 45 -14.04 -26.68 17.40
C ASP A 45 -13.24 -26.11 18.59
N GLY A 46 -13.90 -25.31 19.43
CA GLY A 46 -13.28 -24.67 20.58
C GLY A 46 -12.39 -23.47 20.28
N LEU A 47 -12.25 -23.04 19.02
CA LEU A 47 -11.52 -21.82 18.62
C LEU A 47 -12.45 -20.76 18.01
N ILE A 48 -12.15 -19.49 18.24
CA ILE A 48 -12.87 -18.40 17.60
C ILE A 48 -12.44 -18.30 16.15
N ASP A 49 -13.37 -18.51 15.22
CA ASP A 49 -13.23 -18.31 13.79
C ASP A 49 -13.70 -16.88 13.42
N THR A 50 -12.84 -16.16 12.70
CA THR A 50 -13.09 -14.78 12.24
C THR A 50 -13.43 -14.69 10.76
N GLN A 51 -13.68 -15.80 10.05
CA GLN A 51 -14.04 -15.80 8.63
C GLN A 51 -15.27 -14.93 8.31
N CYS A 52 -16.21 -14.81 9.25
CA CYS A 52 -17.42 -13.98 9.16
C CYS A 52 -17.34 -12.69 10.01
N PHE A 53 -16.13 -12.24 10.33
CA PHE A 53 -15.89 -10.98 11.00
C PHE A 53 -15.26 -9.98 10.01
N PRO A 54 -15.49 -8.65 10.13
CA PRO A 54 -14.74 -7.72 9.33
C PRO A 54 -13.25 -7.99 9.53
N ALA A 55 -12.48 -7.74 8.48
CA ALA A 55 -11.09 -8.09 8.43
C ALA A 55 -10.21 -7.18 9.28
N PHE A 56 -10.35 -7.27 10.60
CA PHE A 56 -9.32 -6.81 11.51
C PHE A 56 -8.23 -7.85 11.51
N TYR A 57 -7.15 -7.48 10.84
CA TYR A 57 -5.93 -8.24 10.82
C TYR A 57 -5.51 -8.57 12.27
N GLY A 58 -5.44 -9.87 12.59
CA GLY A 58 -5.07 -10.35 13.93
C GLY A 58 -6.19 -10.70 14.90
N ALA A 59 -7.46 -10.45 14.59
CA ALA A 59 -8.57 -10.75 15.50
C ALA A 59 -8.60 -12.22 15.96
N PHE A 60 -8.36 -13.16 15.03
CA PHE A 60 -8.26 -14.59 15.34
C PHE A 60 -7.21 -14.88 16.43
N PHE A 61 -6.01 -14.29 16.29
CA PHE A 61 -4.93 -14.48 17.23
C PHE A 61 -5.29 -13.89 18.60
N ILE A 62 -5.73 -12.64 18.64
CA ILE A 62 -6.03 -11.93 19.89
C ILE A 62 -7.09 -12.67 20.70
N LEU A 63 -8.22 -13.03 20.09
CA LEU A 63 -9.34 -13.60 20.82
C LEU A 63 -9.04 -15.02 21.35
N ASN A 64 -8.34 -15.85 20.55
CA ASN A 64 -7.96 -17.18 21.00
C ASN A 64 -6.81 -17.14 22.01
N LEU A 65 -5.91 -16.15 21.93
CA LEU A 65 -4.89 -15.93 22.95
C LEU A 65 -5.53 -15.52 24.29
N GLU A 66 -6.52 -14.62 24.29
CA GLU A 66 -7.25 -14.26 25.52
C GLU A 66 -7.92 -15.46 26.17
N ARG A 67 -8.47 -16.37 25.36
CA ARG A 67 -9.04 -17.65 25.83
C ARG A 67 -7.99 -18.62 26.35
N HIS A 68 -6.85 -18.73 25.68
CA HIS A 68 -5.72 -19.51 26.21
C HIS A 68 -5.28 -18.97 27.59
N LEU A 69 -5.08 -17.66 27.72
CA LEU A 69 -4.69 -17.02 28.97
C LEU A 69 -5.74 -17.18 30.08
N ALA A 70 -7.00 -17.42 29.72
CA ALA A 70 -8.10 -17.73 30.63
C ALA A 70 -8.17 -19.21 31.04
N GLY A 71 -7.44 -20.11 30.36
CA GLY A 71 -7.55 -21.56 30.54
C GLY A 71 -8.74 -22.18 29.82
N ASP A 72 -9.31 -21.49 28.82
CA ASP A 72 -10.51 -21.94 28.09
C ASP A 72 -10.19 -22.85 26.89
N LEU A 73 -8.91 -23.13 26.63
CA LEU A 73 -8.45 -24.00 25.54
C LEU A 73 -7.81 -25.26 26.09
N ASP A 74 -8.23 -26.41 25.58
CA ASP A 74 -7.57 -27.69 25.85
C ASP A 74 -6.32 -27.90 24.97
N GLU A 75 -5.59 -28.99 25.22
CA GLU A 75 -4.34 -29.33 24.52
C GLU A 75 -4.50 -29.48 23.00
N ASP A 76 -5.58 -30.09 22.55
CA ASP A 76 -5.83 -30.33 21.12
C ASP A 76 -6.23 -29.03 20.42
N GLN A 77 -7.03 -28.19 21.09
CA GLN A 77 -7.38 -26.84 20.64
C GLN A 77 -6.15 -25.94 20.56
N LEU A 78 -5.22 -26.04 21.51
CA LEU A 78 -3.96 -25.30 21.49
C LEU A 78 -3.04 -25.73 20.34
N ASP A 79 -2.95 -27.04 20.06
CA ASP A 79 -2.21 -27.57 18.92
C ASP A 79 -2.81 -27.08 17.59
N ASN A 80 -4.14 -27.09 17.47
CA ASN A 80 -4.83 -26.57 16.29
C ASN A 80 -4.64 -25.05 16.15
N PHE A 81 -4.74 -24.30 17.25
CA PHE A 81 -4.52 -22.86 17.27
C PHE A 81 -3.14 -22.52 16.73
N VAL A 82 -2.08 -23.14 17.26
CA VAL A 82 -0.71 -22.90 16.78
C VAL A 82 -0.53 -23.33 15.33
N SER A 83 -1.12 -24.44 14.90
CA SER A 83 -1.09 -24.87 13.50
C SER A 83 -1.64 -23.78 12.57
N ILE A 84 -2.80 -23.22 12.90
CA ILE A 84 -3.43 -22.12 12.13
C ILE A 84 -2.56 -20.86 12.15
N LEU A 85 -1.91 -20.54 13.28
CA LEU A 85 -1.02 -19.39 13.39
C LEU A 85 0.22 -19.54 12.49
N LEU A 86 0.85 -20.72 12.46
CA LEU A 86 1.99 -21.01 11.59
C LEU A 86 1.62 -20.85 10.10
N ASP A 87 0.36 -21.11 9.75
CA ASP A 87 -0.14 -20.98 8.38
C ASP A 87 -0.52 -19.55 7.97
N ASN A 88 -0.97 -18.71 8.91
CA ASN A 88 -1.67 -17.47 8.55
C ASN A 88 -1.17 -16.20 9.24
N ALA A 89 -0.44 -16.31 10.35
CA ALA A 89 -0.05 -15.14 11.12
C ALA A 89 1.14 -14.42 10.49
N GLN A 90 1.07 -13.09 10.41
CA GLN A 90 2.17 -12.23 10.00
C GLN A 90 2.47 -11.28 11.16
N ILE A 91 3.36 -11.73 12.04
CA ILE A 91 3.73 -11.07 13.29
C ILE A 91 4.11 -9.59 13.07
N PRO A 92 4.87 -9.19 12.02
CA PRO A 92 5.24 -7.79 11.83
C PRO A 92 4.03 -6.84 11.74
N TYR A 93 2.99 -7.22 11.01
CA TYR A 93 1.77 -6.44 10.93
C TYR A 93 0.96 -6.45 12.22
N LEU A 94 0.94 -7.56 12.96
CA LEU A 94 0.29 -7.59 14.27
C LEU A 94 0.96 -6.63 15.25
N LYS A 95 2.30 -6.55 15.26
CA LYS A 95 3.07 -5.60 16.07
C LYS A 95 2.75 -4.15 15.67
N ALA A 96 2.71 -3.85 14.37
CA ALA A 96 2.35 -2.51 13.89
C ALA A 96 0.90 -2.11 14.23
N VAL A 97 -0.05 -3.04 14.11
CA VAL A 97 -1.46 -2.78 14.41
C VAL A 97 -1.71 -2.70 15.92
N HIS A 98 -0.97 -3.45 16.74
CA HIS A 98 -1.11 -3.55 18.19
C HIS A 98 0.18 -3.20 18.95
N PRO A 99 0.74 -1.98 18.81
CA PRO A 99 2.07 -1.66 19.30
C PRO A 99 2.22 -1.65 20.83
N LYS A 100 1.09 -1.61 21.55
CA LYS A 100 1.07 -1.68 23.03
C LYS A 100 0.97 -3.09 23.58
N ALA A 101 0.67 -4.08 22.73
CA ALA A 101 0.61 -5.49 23.12
C ALA A 101 1.95 -6.16 22.85
N ASP A 102 2.39 -7.01 23.76
CA ASP A 102 3.59 -7.84 23.58
C ASP A 102 3.29 -9.03 22.67
N ILE A 103 2.94 -8.74 21.41
CA ILE A 103 2.54 -9.74 20.42
C ILE A 103 3.62 -10.82 20.27
N GLU A 104 4.87 -10.42 20.14
CA GLU A 104 5.99 -11.34 19.94
C GLU A 104 6.28 -12.17 21.18
N GLY A 105 6.23 -11.58 22.38
CA GLY A 105 6.37 -12.32 23.63
C GLY A 105 5.25 -13.34 23.82
N HIS A 106 4.00 -13.00 23.50
CA HIS A 106 2.89 -13.95 23.55
C HIS A 106 3.02 -15.08 22.52
N PHE A 107 3.43 -14.76 21.28
CA PHE A 107 3.75 -15.78 20.28
C PHE A 107 4.88 -16.69 20.77
N THR A 108 5.96 -16.11 21.29
CA THR A 108 7.13 -16.83 21.81
C THR A 108 6.74 -17.81 22.92
N ALA A 109 5.96 -17.35 23.89
CA ALA A 109 5.48 -18.18 25.00
C ALA A 109 4.66 -19.37 24.47
N LEU A 110 3.68 -19.10 23.60
CA LEU A 110 2.80 -20.12 23.04
C LEU A 110 3.57 -21.15 22.21
N LEU A 111 4.47 -20.70 21.32
CA LEU A 111 5.26 -21.60 20.47
C LEU A 111 6.21 -22.47 21.30
N ARG A 112 6.84 -21.92 22.34
CA ARG A 112 7.72 -22.67 23.25
C ARG A 112 6.95 -23.69 24.08
N GLU A 113 5.79 -23.31 24.60
CA GLU A 113 4.90 -24.22 25.32
C GLU A 113 4.52 -25.41 24.43
N ARG A 114 4.01 -25.15 23.22
CA ARG A 114 3.62 -26.23 22.31
C ARG A 114 4.79 -27.07 21.86
N ARG A 115 5.98 -26.49 21.66
CA ARG A 115 7.18 -27.26 21.31
C ARG A 115 7.54 -28.30 22.37
N ASN A 116 7.29 -28.02 23.63
CA ASN A 116 7.64 -28.92 24.75
C ASN A 116 6.50 -29.88 25.11
N ASN A 117 5.24 -29.47 24.91
CA ASN A 117 4.08 -30.18 25.46
C ASN A 117 3.20 -30.85 24.39
N SER A 118 3.29 -30.44 23.13
CA SER A 118 2.46 -31.01 22.06
C SER A 118 2.75 -32.50 21.86
N ARG A 119 1.70 -33.29 21.65
CA ARG A 119 1.79 -34.70 21.26
C ARG A 119 1.76 -34.89 19.73
N SER A 120 1.51 -33.81 18.98
CA SER A 120 1.47 -33.83 17.52
C SER A 120 2.88 -33.77 16.94
N SER A 121 3.37 -34.91 16.44
CA SER A 121 4.65 -34.99 15.74
C SER A 121 4.70 -34.09 14.51
N TYR A 122 3.56 -33.88 13.84
CA TYR A 122 3.44 -32.95 12.74
C TYR A 122 3.69 -31.50 13.20
N LEU A 123 3.05 -31.07 14.29
CA LEU A 123 3.23 -29.72 14.83
C LEU A 123 4.67 -29.50 15.31
N GLN A 124 5.23 -30.46 16.05
CA GLN A 124 6.63 -30.40 16.49
C GLN A 124 7.59 -30.26 15.29
N GLY A 125 7.40 -31.04 14.23
CA GLY A 125 8.21 -30.95 13.02
C GLY A 125 8.14 -29.57 12.34
N ARG A 126 6.96 -28.93 12.35
CA ARG A 126 6.81 -27.55 11.86
C ARG A 126 7.51 -26.54 12.76
N LEU A 127 7.34 -26.64 14.08
CA LEU A 127 8.01 -25.76 15.05
C LEU A 127 9.54 -25.88 14.94
N ASP A 128 10.06 -27.08 14.76
CA ASP A 128 11.49 -27.30 14.54
C ASP A 128 11.99 -26.76 13.19
N GLN A 129 11.13 -26.72 12.16
CA GLN A 129 11.46 -26.07 10.90
C GLN A 129 11.55 -24.55 11.05
N TYR A 130 10.54 -23.92 11.65
CA TYR A 130 10.54 -22.47 11.90
C TYR A 130 11.59 -22.04 12.92
N GLY A 131 12.01 -22.95 13.81
CA GLY A 131 13.09 -22.72 14.77
C GLY A 131 14.49 -22.68 14.14
N ARG A 132 14.62 -22.92 12.82
CA ARG A 132 15.85 -22.71 12.08
C ARG A 132 15.92 -21.27 11.57
N LEU A 133 17.11 -20.82 11.19
CA LEU A 133 17.25 -19.57 10.47
C LEU A 133 16.47 -19.61 9.14
N PRO A 134 15.87 -18.49 8.71
CA PRO A 134 15.06 -18.45 7.51
C PRO A 134 15.89 -18.81 6.28
N SER A 135 15.31 -19.58 5.37
CA SER A 135 15.99 -20.03 4.17
C SER A 135 15.01 -20.08 3.02
N TRP A 136 15.33 -19.36 1.95
CA TRP A 136 14.50 -19.32 0.78
C TRP A 136 14.57 -20.64 0.03
N ARG A 137 13.39 -21.19 -0.29
CA ARG A 137 13.26 -22.40 -1.08
C ARG A 137 12.48 -22.07 -2.34
N ARG A 138 13.13 -22.22 -3.49
CA ARG A 138 12.49 -22.04 -4.78
C ARG A 138 11.31 -23.00 -4.90
N VAL A 139 10.12 -22.46 -5.11
CA VAL A 139 8.94 -23.26 -5.38
C VAL A 139 9.02 -23.86 -6.78
N ARG A 140 8.76 -25.16 -6.90
CA ARG A 140 8.82 -25.90 -8.18
C ARG A 140 7.67 -25.54 -9.13
N LYS A 141 6.52 -25.09 -8.60
CA LYS A 141 5.30 -24.69 -9.36
C LYS A 141 4.50 -23.64 -8.58
N GLY A 142 4.11 -22.55 -9.23
CA GLY A 142 3.33 -21.46 -8.61
C GLY A 142 4.01 -20.10 -8.73
N ASP A 143 3.34 -19.04 -8.29
CA ASP A 143 3.91 -17.69 -8.28
C ASP A 143 5.02 -17.60 -7.20
N PRO A 144 6.29 -17.34 -7.59
CA PRO A 144 7.41 -17.26 -6.67
C PRO A 144 7.32 -16.09 -5.66
N ARG A 145 6.38 -15.15 -5.83
CA ARG A 145 6.16 -14.03 -4.90
C ARG A 145 5.61 -14.47 -3.55
N TYR A 146 4.76 -15.51 -3.50
CA TYR A 146 4.21 -16.00 -2.23
C TYR A 146 5.30 -16.54 -1.29
N PRO A 147 6.23 -17.41 -1.74
CA PRO A 147 7.36 -17.84 -0.92
C PRO A 147 8.26 -16.72 -0.42
N ILE A 148 8.43 -15.64 -1.20
CA ILE A 148 9.22 -14.48 -0.79
C ILE A 148 8.51 -13.74 0.33
N HIS A 149 7.20 -13.53 0.18
CA HIS A 149 6.37 -12.95 1.21
C HIS A 149 6.41 -13.79 2.51
N ASP A 150 6.35 -15.12 2.40
CA ASP A 150 6.45 -16.03 3.54
C ASP A 150 7.79 -15.97 4.26
N LEU A 151 8.88 -15.86 3.50
CA LEU A 151 10.22 -15.72 4.06
C LEU A 151 10.29 -14.52 5.03
N VAL A 152 9.77 -13.36 4.62
CA VAL A 152 9.86 -12.10 5.38
C VAL A 152 8.76 -11.96 6.43
N MET A 153 7.56 -12.51 6.19
CA MET A 153 6.41 -12.37 7.09
C MET A 153 6.21 -13.53 8.06
N ARG A 154 6.80 -14.69 7.79
CA ARG A 154 6.64 -15.90 8.59
C ARG A 154 7.99 -16.46 9.02
N ASP A 155 8.81 -16.93 8.09
CA ASP A 155 10.03 -17.65 8.46
C ASP A 155 10.92 -16.81 9.40
N GLY A 156 11.25 -15.59 9.00
CA GLY A 156 12.04 -14.68 9.83
C GLY A 156 11.42 -14.40 11.21
N PRO A 157 10.19 -13.84 11.29
CA PRO A 157 9.54 -13.56 12.57
C PRO A 157 9.38 -14.77 13.49
N PHE A 158 9.09 -15.94 12.94
CA PHE A 158 8.94 -17.15 13.74
C PHE A 158 10.30 -17.68 14.23
N SER A 159 11.38 -17.54 13.44
CA SER A 159 12.74 -17.82 13.93
C SER A 159 13.09 -16.96 15.14
N ILE A 160 12.72 -15.68 15.13
CA ILE A 160 12.92 -14.78 16.28
C ILE A 160 12.12 -15.27 17.49
N ALA A 161 10.82 -15.52 17.33
CA ALA A 161 9.97 -16.03 18.40
C ALA A 161 10.48 -17.36 18.99
N LEU A 162 11.13 -18.19 18.18
CA LEU A 162 11.71 -19.47 18.60
C LEU A 162 13.15 -19.37 19.13
N GLY A 163 13.69 -18.16 19.29
CA GLY A 163 14.89 -17.89 20.09
C GLY A 163 16.10 -17.34 19.33
N HIS A 164 16.00 -17.09 18.02
CA HIS A 164 17.08 -16.41 17.29
C HIS A 164 17.12 -14.91 17.60
N LYS A 165 18.31 -14.31 17.60
CA LYS A 165 18.45 -12.87 17.77
C LYS A 165 17.94 -12.13 16.53
N PRO A 166 17.14 -11.05 16.66
CA PRO A 166 16.62 -10.30 15.53
C PRO A 166 17.67 -9.87 14.49
N ALA A 167 18.85 -9.41 14.95
CA ALA A 167 19.93 -9.00 14.05
C ALA A 167 20.51 -10.16 13.21
N VAL A 168 20.62 -11.36 13.78
CA VAL A 168 21.09 -12.56 13.05
C VAL A 168 20.05 -13.00 12.01
N VAL A 169 18.77 -12.92 12.38
CA VAL A 169 17.67 -13.21 11.45
C VAL A 169 17.64 -12.20 10.31
N LEU A 170 17.84 -10.91 10.59
CA LEU A 170 17.92 -9.88 9.56
C LEU A 170 19.05 -10.15 8.56
N GLU A 171 20.26 -10.43 9.05
CA GLU A 171 21.41 -10.75 8.19
C GLU A 171 21.10 -11.92 7.25
N GLN A 172 20.54 -13.01 7.80
CA GLN A 172 20.13 -14.15 7.02
C GLN A 172 19.01 -13.81 6.01
N LEU A 173 17.99 -13.07 6.44
CA LEU A 173 16.88 -12.66 5.58
C LEU A 173 17.37 -11.84 4.40
N GLN A 174 18.30 -10.89 4.60
CA GLN A 174 18.85 -10.09 3.50
C GLN A 174 19.55 -10.97 2.46
N GLN A 175 20.34 -11.96 2.90
CA GLN A 175 21.01 -12.88 1.97
C GLN A 175 20.01 -13.75 1.19
N GLU A 176 19.02 -14.31 1.88
CA GLU A 176 18.03 -15.21 1.27
C GLU A 176 17.03 -14.46 0.39
N LEU A 177 16.66 -13.24 0.78
CA LEU A 177 15.78 -12.37 0.00
C LEU A 177 16.45 -11.96 -1.30
N TRP A 178 17.76 -11.66 -1.30
CA TRP A 178 18.49 -11.40 -2.54
C TRP A 178 18.46 -12.59 -3.50
N LYS A 179 18.73 -13.80 -3.00
CA LYS A 179 18.61 -15.02 -3.82
C LYS A 179 17.21 -15.15 -4.43
N ALA A 180 16.19 -14.80 -3.66
CA ALA A 180 14.81 -14.90 -4.08
C ALA A 180 14.41 -13.85 -5.13
N VAL A 181 14.81 -12.59 -4.94
CA VAL A 181 14.55 -11.49 -5.89
C VAL A 181 15.26 -11.75 -7.22
N LEU A 182 16.53 -12.17 -7.19
CA LEU A 182 17.28 -12.53 -8.41
C LEU A 182 16.62 -13.68 -9.17
N ALA A 183 15.91 -14.58 -8.49
CA ALA A 183 15.20 -15.67 -9.12
C ALA A 183 13.86 -15.26 -9.77
N LEU A 184 13.39 -14.02 -9.58
CA LEU A 184 12.18 -13.49 -10.23
C LEU A 184 12.41 -13.12 -11.71
N ASP A 185 13.66 -13.08 -12.18
CA ASP A 185 14.03 -12.74 -13.56
C ASP A 185 13.41 -11.39 -14.02
N VAL A 186 13.51 -10.39 -13.14
CA VAL A 186 13.04 -9.02 -13.40
C VAL A 186 14.17 -8.17 -13.95
N HIS A 187 13.83 -7.03 -14.55
CA HIS A 187 14.84 -6.09 -15.01
C HIS A 187 15.73 -5.61 -13.85
N PRO A 188 17.08 -5.52 -14.00
CA PRO A 188 18.01 -5.18 -12.92
C PRO A 188 17.68 -3.88 -12.18
N SER A 189 17.14 -2.89 -12.89
CA SER A 189 16.72 -1.61 -12.27
C SER A 189 15.59 -1.75 -11.24
N ARG A 190 14.90 -2.90 -11.19
CA ARG A 190 13.77 -3.18 -10.29
C ARG A 190 14.14 -4.11 -9.14
N GLU A 191 15.28 -4.77 -9.19
CA GLU A 191 15.70 -5.75 -8.18
C GLU A 191 15.81 -5.10 -6.80
N GLN A 192 16.55 -3.99 -6.68
CA GLN A 192 16.71 -3.26 -5.43
C GLN A 192 15.36 -2.73 -4.88
N PRO A 193 14.52 -2.01 -5.66
CA PRO A 193 13.19 -1.64 -5.18
C PRO A 193 12.35 -2.83 -4.68
N LEU A 194 12.32 -3.94 -5.41
CA LEU A 194 11.56 -5.13 -5.01
C LEU A 194 12.11 -5.74 -3.71
N PHE A 195 13.44 -5.85 -3.60
CA PHE A 195 14.11 -6.27 -2.37
C PHE A 195 13.68 -5.39 -1.20
N ASP A 196 13.75 -4.07 -1.36
CA ASP A 196 13.38 -3.12 -0.32
C ASP A 196 11.92 -3.28 0.08
N ARG A 197 11.00 -3.43 -0.89
CA ARG A 197 9.57 -3.62 -0.61
C ARG A 197 9.28 -4.90 0.17
N TYR A 198 9.92 -6.01 -0.16
CA TYR A 198 9.76 -7.25 0.63
C TYR A 198 10.39 -7.12 2.01
N LEU A 199 11.58 -6.54 2.12
CA LEU A 199 12.25 -6.37 3.40
C LEU A 199 11.44 -5.48 4.35
N ASP A 200 10.77 -4.45 3.83
CA ASP A 200 9.93 -3.55 4.62
C ASP A 200 8.76 -4.27 5.31
N ASN A 201 8.23 -5.34 4.71
CA ASN A 201 7.21 -6.18 5.34
C ASN A 201 7.71 -6.81 6.65
N PHE A 202 9.00 -7.19 6.71
CA PHE A 202 9.64 -7.63 7.94
C PHE A 202 9.92 -6.45 8.86
N LEU A 203 10.62 -5.42 8.36
CA LEU A 203 11.15 -4.32 9.17
C LEU A 203 10.07 -3.54 9.93
N ILE A 204 8.84 -3.42 9.41
CA ILE A 204 7.76 -2.69 10.09
C ILE A 204 7.50 -3.22 11.51
N GLY A 205 7.74 -4.51 11.74
CA GLY A 205 7.60 -5.15 13.05
C GLY A 205 8.79 -4.99 13.99
N TYR A 206 9.93 -4.47 13.52
CA TYR A 206 11.20 -4.47 14.25
C TYR A 206 11.91 -3.10 14.13
N PRO A 207 11.35 -2.03 14.74
CA PRO A 207 11.91 -0.68 14.68
C PRO A 207 13.35 -0.60 15.19
N GLU A 208 13.74 -1.46 16.13
CA GLU A 208 15.10 -1.57 16.64
C GLU A 208 16.14 -1.99 15.57
N LEU A 209 15.68 -2.57 14.46
CA LEU A 209 16.53 -3.00 13.35
C LEU A 209 16.67 -1.94 12.25
N TRP A 210 15.84 -0.89 12.25
CA TRP A 210 15.88 0.14 11.21
C TRP A 210 17.25 0.82 11.07
N PRO A 211 17.95 1.19 12.16
CA PRO A 211 19.27 1.81 12.04
C PRO A 211 20.31 0.92 11.37
N VAL A 212 20.19 -0.41 11.49
CA VAL A 212 21.12 -1.38 10.88
C VAL A 212 21.09 -1.32 9.35
N VAL A 213 19.93 -0.98 8.78
CA VAL A 213 19.72 -0.86 7.33
C VAL A 213 19.65 0.60 6.86
N GLY A 214 19.93 1.56 7.75
CA GLY A 214 19.80 2.99 7.45
C GLY A 214 18.38 3.41 7.11
N ALA A 215 17.37 2.76 7.69
CA ALA A 215 15.97 3.08 7.49
C ALA A 215 15.45 4.09 8.52
N ASP A 216 14.50 4.91 8.08
CA ASP A 216 13.62 5.73 8.91
C ASP A 216 12.15 5.44 8.58
N ALA A 217 11.22 6.12 9.24
CA ALA A 217 9.79 5.93 9.01
C ALA A 217 9.37 6.26 7.56
N SER A 218 10.08 7.18 6.89
CA SER A 218 9.74 7.61 5.52
C SER A 218 10.00 6.51 4.48
N ARG A 219 10.92 5.59 4.73
CA ARG A 219 11.19 4.43 3.87
C ARG A 219 9.95 3.60 3.54
N PHE A 220 9.03 3.49 4.50
CA PHE A 220 7.80 2.71 4.38
C PHE A 220 6.73 3.38 3.50
N LEU A 221 6.90 4.67 3.20
CA LEU A 221 6.13 5.37 2.17
C LEU A 221 6.58 5.00 0.76
N GLY A 222 7.70 4.29 0.60
CA GLY A 222 8.11 3.69 -0.65
C GLY A 222 9.15 4.45 -1.44
N SER A 223 9.19 4.16 -2.73
CA SER A 223 10.25 4.62 -3.61
C SER A 223 9.92 6.00 -4.15
N PRO A 224 10.94 6.85 -4.41
CA PRO A 224 10.71 8.12 -5.07
C PRO A 224 10.16 7.91 -6.48
N MET A 225 9.11 8.64 -6.83
CA MET A 225 8.47 8.62 -8.14
C MET A 225 9.29 9.31 -9.22
N LEU A 226 10.23 10.16 -8.84
CA LEU A 226 11.15 10.84 -9.74
C LEU A 226 12.57 10.38 -9.41
N LYS A 227 13.36 10.07 -10.44
CA LYS A 227 14.73 9.59 -10.28
C LYS A 227 15.62 10.11 -11.38
N GLN A 228 16.91 10.23 -11.10
CA GLN A 228 17.92 10.44 -12.11
C GLN A 228 18.29 9.12 -12.80
N PHE A 229 18.03 9.04 -14.10
CA PHE A 229 18.39 7.93 -14.96
C PHE A 229 19.71 8.22 -15.68
N ALA A 230 20.51 7.18 -15.89
CA ALA A 230 21.70 7.29 -16.71
C ALA A 230 21.29 7.70 -18.14
N HIS A 231 21.94 8.71 -18.69
CA HIS A 231 21.72 9.25 -20.05
C HIS A 231 20.39 9.96 -20.32
N GLU A 232 19.36 9.80 -19.47
CA GLU A 232 18.06 10.48 -19.62
C GLU A 232 17.89 11.66 -18.66
N GLY A 233 18.75 11.78 -17.64
CA GLY A 233 18.63 12.83 -16.64
C GLY A 233 17.50 12.55 -15.64
N PHE A 234 16.96 13.60 -15.02
CA PHE A 234 15.88 13.47 -14.04
C PHE A 234 14.55 13.25 -14.76
N SER A 235 13.84 12.17 -14.42
CA SER A 235 12.55 11.83 -15.03
C SER A 235 11.66 10.98 -14.13
N ALA A 236 10.43 10.75 -14.56
CA ALA A 236 9.45 9.93 -13.85
C ALA A 236 9.81 8.45 -13.88
N ASP A 237 9.93 7.82 -12.71
CA ASP A 237 10.11 6.39 -12.57
C ASP A 237 8.77 5.67 -12.80
N LYS A 238 8.51 5.34 -14.07
CA LYS A 238 7.31 4.59 -14.48
C LYS A 238 7.19 3.23 -13.81
N SER A 239 8.29 2.62 -13.37
CA SER A 239 8.23 1.33 -12.68
C SER A 239 7.62 1.46 -11.28
N VAL A 240 7.99 2.53 -10.55
CA VAL A 240 7.38 2.89 -9.26
C VAL A 240 5.94 3.37 -9.45
N ILE A 241 5.73 4.34 -10.36
CA ILE A 241 4.42 4.98 -10.55
C ILE A 241 3.33 3.98 -10.94
N ASN A 242 3.70 2.94 -11.69
CA ASN A 242 2.80 1.88 -12.16
C ASN A 242 2.86 0.60 -11.29
N GLY A 243 3.56 0.61 -10.14
CA GLY A 243 3.58 -0.50 -9.18
C GLY A 243 4.41 -1.73 -9.60
N HIS A 244 5.24 -1.63 -10.64
CA HIS A 244 6.11 -2.73 -11.09
C HIS A 244 7.34 -2.93 -10.21
N SER A 245 7.67 -1.95 -9.36
CA SER A 245 8.79 -1.98 -8.40
C SER A 245 8.40 -2.51 -7.02
N GLY A 246 7.22 -3.12 -6.91
CA GLY A 246 6.60 -3.52 -5.65
C GLY A 246 5.79 -2.38 -5.04
N ASN A 247 4.82 -2.74 -4.19
CA ASN A 247 3.94 -1.77 -3.55
C ASN A 247 4.52 -1.33 -2.19
N PRO A 248 4.38 -0.04 -1.83
CA PRO A 248 4.68 0.42 -0.48
C PRO A 248 3.68 -0.16 0.52
N LEU A 249 4.06 -0.21 1.80
CA LEU A 249 3.15 -0.66 2.85
C LEU A 249 1.95 0.28 3.00
N VAL A 250 2.16 1.57 2.69
CA VAL A 250 1.12 2.60 2.62
C VAL A 250 0.74 2.82 1.16
N GLY A 251 -0.12 1.96 0.61
CA GLY A 251 -0.45 1.95 -0.82
C GLY A 251 -1.65 2.84 -1.21
N LYS A 252 -1.77 3.15 -2.50
CA LYS A 252 -2.93 3.85 -3.10
C LYS A 252 -4.29 3.21 -2.80
N GLY A 253 -4.29 1.95 -2.38
CA GLY A 253 -5.46 1.16 -2.05
C GLY A 253 -5.78 0.11 -3.11
N GLY A 254 -6.52 -0.89 -2.67
CA GLY A 254 -7.09 -2.00 -3.43
C GLY A 254 -8.32 -2.48 -2.69
N GLU A 255 -8.32 -3.71 -2.21
CA GLU A 255 -9.40 -4.20 -1.33
C GLU A 255 -9.48 -3.37 -0.04
N ARG A 256 -10.68 -3.29 0.55
CA ARG A 256 -10.92 -2.54 1.80
C ARG A 256 -9.94 -2.92 2.93
N ARG A 257 -9.49 -4.17 2.97
CA ARG A 257 -8.53 -4.69 3.97
C ARG A 257 -7.17 -3.99 3.89
N GLU A 258 -6.65 -3.80 2.68
CA GLU A 258 -5.34 -3.18 2.44
C GLU A 258 -5.36 -1.70 2.83
N GLN A 259 -6.49 -1.03 2.62
CA GLN A 259 -6.67 0.37 3.02
C GLN A 259 -6.72 0.51 4.55
N GLU A 260 -7.45 -0.38 5.25
CA GLU A 260 -7.50 -0.38 6.71
C GLU A 260 -6.11 -0.67 7.31
N LEU A 261 -5.38 -1.65 6.76
CA LEU A 261 -4.00 -1.94 7.19
C LEU A 261 -3.05 -0.75 6.94
N SER A 262 -3.12 -0.11 5.77
CA SER A 262 -2.33 1.09 5.46
C SER A 262 -2.56 2.20 6.49
N GLY A 263 -3.82 2.37 6.93
CA GLY A 263 -4.17 3.31 7.99
C GLY A 263 -3.49 2.99 9.32
N PHE A 264 -3.56 1.73 9.78
CA PHE A 264 -2.91 1.32 11.01
C PHE A 264 -1.38 1.40 10.95
N VAL A 265 -0.78 1.00 9.83
CA VAL A 265 0.66 1.13 9.60
C VAL A 265 1.06 2.60 9.68
N LEU A 266 0.29 3.51 9.09
CA LEU A 266 0.61 4.93 9.13
C LEU A 266 0.42 5.54 10.52
N ASP A 267 -0.62 5.13 11.26
CA ASP A 267 -0.81 5.53 12.66
C ASP A 267 0.37 5.06 13.54
N TYR A 268 0.90 3.86 13.27
CA TYR A 268 2.09 3.33 13.93
C TYR A 268 3.36 4.10 13.57
N LEU A 269 3.60 4.35 12.28
CA LEU A 269 4.77 5.11 11.81
C LEU A 269 4.77 6.54 12.36
N SER A 270 3.63 7.23 12.33
CA SER A 270 3.51 8.61 12.83
C SER A 270 3.62 8.73 14.35
N ALA A 271 3.35 7.65 15.10
CA ALA A 271 3.62 7.60 16.52
C ALA A 271 5.13 7.48 16.84
N ILE A 272 5.92 6.90 15.93
CA ILE A 272 7.39 6.81 16.05
C ILE A 272 8.03 8.11 15.55
N ASP A 273 7.63 8.57 14.37
CA ASP A 273 8.15 9.76 13.71
C ASP A 273 7.01 10.52 13.01
N PRO A 274 6.53 11.63 13.60
CA PRO A 274 5.46 12.44 13.03
C PRO A 274 5.80 13.04 11.66
N ASP A 275 7.08 13.23 11.33
CA ASP A 275 7.52 13.81 10.07
C ASP A 275 7.14 12.95 8.86
N VAL A 276 6.83 11.66 9.07
CA VAL A 276 6.32 10.78 8.00
C VAL A 276 5.05 11.33 7.33
N LEU A 277 4.30 12.21 8.00
CA LEU A 277 3.10 12.86 7.48
C LEU A 277 3.36 14.24 6.85
N ASP A 278 4.62 14.62 6.65
CA ASP A 278 4.99 15.93 6.12
C ASP A 278 4.98 15.99 4.58
N ALA A 279 4.57 17.14 4.03
CA ALA A 279 4.52 17.39 2.60
C ALA A 279 5.87 17.19 1.87
N LYS A 280 7.02 17.23 2.57
CA LYS A 280 8.34 16.89 2.00
C LYS A 280 8.39 15.49 1.38
N HIS A 281 7.51 14.58 1.80
CA HIS A 281 7.44 13.21 1.31
C HIS A 281 6.52 13.01 0.09
N LEU A 282 5.99 14.07 -0.52
CA LEU A 282 5.09 13.99 -1.69
C LEU A 282 5.69 13.31 -2.92
N LEU A 283 7.02 13.19 -3.00
CA LEU A 283 7.69 12.47 -4.07
C LEU A 283 7.68 10.94 -3.88
N LEU A 284 7.36 10.43 -2.68
CA LEU A 284 7.28 9.01 -2.39
C LEU A 284 5.92 8.45 -2.80
N ASP A 285 5.89 7.26 -3.39
CA ASP A 285 4.69 6.71 -4.01
C ASP A 285 3.53 6.40 -3.04
N GLY A 286 3.83 6.15 -1.76
CA GLY A 286 2.84 5.95 -0.71
C GLY A 286 2.10 7.21 -0.27
N SER A 287 2.66 8.40 -0.52
CA SER A 287 1.98 9.70 -0.30
C SER A 287 0.76 9.89 -1.22
N ARG A 288 0.63 9.06 -2.26
CA ARG A 288 -0.53 9.03 -3.15
C ARG A 288 -1.75 8.34 -2.53
N SER A 289 -1.61 7.71 -1.37
CA SER A 289 -2.69 7.01 -0.67
C SER A 289 -3.68 7.97 -0.02
N HIS A 290 -4.95 7.58 0.05
CA HIS A 290 -5.94 8.36 0.81
C HIS A 290 -5.60 8.42 2.30
N ALA A 291 -5.13 7.31 2.88
CA ALA A 291 -4.75 7.23 4.28
C ALA A 291 -3.69 8.28 4.67
N TRP A 292 -2.69 8.49 3.81
CA TRP A 292 -1.65 9.50 4.01
C TRP A 292 -2.18 10.92 3.79
N LEU A 293 -2.87 11.14 2.67
CA LEU A 293 -3.40 12.46 2.32
C LEU A 293 -4.43 12.98 3.33
N ASP A 294 -5.17 12.10 4.02
CA ASP A 294 -6.14 12.48 5.06
C ASP A 294 -5.46 12.96 6.35
N ARG A 295 -4.17 12.64 6.53
CA ARG A 295 -3.39 12.90 7.74
C ARG A 295 -2.30 13.96 7.57
N CYS A 296 -1.88 14.25 6.34
CA CYS A 296 -0.89 15.30 6.08
C CYS A 296 -1.48 16.69 6.33
N PRO A 297 -0.98 17.44 7.35
CA PRO A 297 -1.57 18.72 7.74
C PRO A 297 -1.13 19.88 6.82
N ASN A 298 0.03 19.76 6.17
CA ASN A 298 0.70 20.86 5.46
C ASN A 298 0.84 20.60 3.94
N LEU A 299 -0.12 19.91 3.32
CA LEU A 299 -0.11 19.60 1.88
C LEU A 299 0.19 20.81 0.98
N GLU A 300 -0.22 22.00 1.39
CA GLU A 300 -0.02 23.23 0.61
C GLU A 300 1.44 23.67 0.53
N ASP A 301 2.27 23.32 1.52
CA ASP A 301 3.70 23.67 1.54
C ASP A 301 4.48 22.86 0.49
N GLY A 302 3.90 21.76 0.00
CA GLY A 302 4.50 20.86 -0.98
C GLY A 302 4.21 21.21 -2.44
N LEU A 303 3.70 22.40 -2.75
CA LEU A 303 3.33 22.79 -4.12
C LEU A 303 4.50 22.69 -5.12
N ASP A 304 5.73 22.97 -4.69
CA ASP A 304 6.92 22.85 -5.54
C ASP A 304 7.20 21.40 -5.93
N LEU A 305 7.05 20.46 -4.99
CA LEU A 305 7.20 19.02 -5.25
C LEU A 305 6.10 18.51 -6.17
N LEU A 306 4.86 18.97 -5.97
CA LEU A 306 3.75 18.66 -6.87
C LEU A 306 3.97 19.24 -8.27
N SER A 307 4.55 20.43 -8.36
CA SER A 307 4.92 21.07 -9.62
C SER A 307 5.94 20.22 -10.39
N GLN A 308 6.97 19.72 -9.70
CA GLN A 308 7.95 18.81 -10.30
C GLN A 308 7.29 17.54 -10.83
N LEU A 309 6.41 16.91 -10.04
CA LEU A 309 5.66 15.74 -10.48
C LEU A 309 4.84 16.02 -11.75
N CYS A 310 4.12 17.14 -11.78
CA CYS A 310 3.32 17.54 -12.95
C CYS A 310 4.20 17.80 -14.18
N HIS A 311 5.34 18.47 -14.01
CA HIS A 311 6.30 18.72 -15.08
C HIS A 311 6.77 17.40 -15.73
N TYR A 312 7.02 16.36 -14.94
CA TYR A 312 7.37 15.03 -15.44
C TYR A 312 6.17 14.13 -15.79
N GLY A 313 4.97 14.71 -15.92
CA GLY A 313 3.76 14.01 -16.37
C GLY A 313 3.15 13.06 -15.33
N VAL A 314 3.43 13.27 -14.04
CA VAL A 314 2.96 12.43 -12.93
C VAL A 314 1.85 13.14 -12.16
N PRO A 315 0.56 12.81 -12.37
CA PRO A 315 -0.52 13.41 -11.62
C PRO A 315 -0.51 12.89 -10.18
N HIS A 316 -0.51 13.81 -9.22
CA HIS A 316 -0.60 13.46 -7.79
C HIS A 316 -2.03 13.70 -7.24
N PRO A 317 -2.61 12.76 -6.46
CA PRO A 317 -3.96 12.94 -5.92
C PRO A 317 -4.11 14.13 -4.95
N ALA A 318 -3.00 14.60 -4.34
CA ALA A 318 -3.00 15.79 -3.48
C ALA A 318 -3.53 17.05 -4.19
N LEU A 319 -3.35 17.16 -5.51
CA LEU A 319 -3.82 18.31 -6.30
C LEU A 319 -5.33 18.55 -6.12
N LYS A 320 -6.12 17.50 -5.89
CA LYS A 320 -7.57 17.61 -5.66
C LYS A 320 -7.94 18.17 -4.29
N ARG A 321 -7.00 18.15 -3.34
CA ARG A 321 -7.23 18.52 -1.94
C ARG A 321 -6.79 19.94 -1.62
N ILE A 322 -5.87 20.48 -2.42
CA ILE A 322 -5.37 21.84 -2.27
C ILE A 322 -6.36 22.83 -2.89
N LYS A 323 -6.80 23.81 -2.11
CA LYS A 323 -7.70 24.85 -2.60
C LYS A 323 -6.97 25.76 -3.58
N GLN A 324 -7.66 26.09 -4.68
CA GLN A 324 -7.14 26.98 -5.73
C GLN A 324 -5.79 26.51 -6.29
N VAL A 325 -5.56 25.18 -6.36
CA VAL A 325 -4.29 24.63 -6.87
C VAL A 325 -3.94 25.16 -8.27
N ALA A 326 -4.94 25.39 -9.12
CA ALA A 326 -4.76 25.89 -10.48
C ALA A 326 -4.10 27.28 -10.55
N THR A 327 -4.29 28.14 -9.54
CA THR A 327 -3.69 29.48 -9.50
C THR A 327 -2.38 29.52 -8.70
N ARG A 328 -2.22 28.59 -7.75
CA ARG A 328 -1.09 28.57 -6.81
C ARG A 328 0.06 27.68 -7.24
N LEU A 329 -0.18 26.70 -8.11
CA LEU A 329 0.88 25.84 -8.64
C LEU A 329 1.86 26.69 -9.46
N PRO A 330 3.18 26.50 -9.33
CA PRO A 330 4.17 27.15 -10.19
C PRO A 330 3.90 26.89 -11.68
N GLU A 331 4.35 27.81 -12.54
CA GLU A 331 4.09 27.79 -13.99
C GLU A 331 4.49 26.46 -14.65
N GLU A 332 5.64 25.90 -14.29
CA GLU A 332 6.10 24.60 -14.79
C GLU A 332 5.13 23.46 -14.47
N GLY A 333 4.54 23.48 -13.28
CA GLY A 333 3.53 22.50 -12.89
C GLY A 333 2.22 22.70 -13.64
N GLN A 334 1.82 23.95 -13.88
CA GLN A 334 0.63 24.26 -14.68
C GLN A 334 0.79 23.78 -16.13
N LYS A 335 1.93 24.09 -16.75
CA LYS A 335 2.31 23.60 -18.09
C LYS A 335 2.33 22.07 -18.13
N GLY A 336 2.91 21.42 -17.11
CA GLY A 336 2.92 19.96 -16.99
C GLY A 336 1.51 19.35 -16.95
N LEU A 337 0.58 19.92 -16.19
CA LEU A 337 -0.82 19.46 -16.15
C LEU A 337 -1.55 19.66 -17.50
N VAL A 338 -1.31 20.80 -18.15
CA VAL A 338 -1.86 21.08 -19.48
C VAL A 338 -1.31 20.05 -20.48
N GLN A 339 -0.01 19.82 -20.51
CA GLN A 339 0.61 18.81 -21.37
C GLN A 339 0.03 17.42 -21.12
N GLN A 340 -0.11 17.04 -19.85
CA GLN A 340 -0.69 15.75 -19.48
C GLN A 340 -2.15 15.60 -19.94
N TYR A 341 -2.94 16.69 -19.90
CA TYR A 341 -4.29 16.70 -20.47
C TYR A 341 -4.26 16.51 -21.99
N LEU A 342 -3.34 17.17 -22.69
CA LEU A 342 -3.19 17.04 -24.15
C LEU A 342 -2.78 15.62 -24.57
N ASP A 343 -1.89 14.98 -23.81
CA ASP A 343 -1.38 13.65 -24.13
C ASP A 343 -2.33 12.51 -23.72
N HIS A 344 -2.96 12.64 -22.54
CA HIS A 344 -3.64 11.53 -21.84
C HIS A 344 -4.96 11.95 -21.17
N GLY A 345 -5.68 12.92 -21.75
CA GLY A 345 -6.89 13.54 -21.22
C GLY A 345 -7.73 12.67 -20.26
N SER A 346 -8.01 13.23 -19.07
CA SER A 346 -8.87 12.62 -18.06
C SER A 346 -9.79 13.69 -17.47
N ALA A 347 -10.93 13.30 -16.91
CA ALA A 347 -11.86 14.26 -16.30
C ALA A 347 -11.20 15.14 -15.20
N VAL A 348 -10.16 14.62 -14.54
CA VAL A 348 -9.41 15.35 -13.51
C VAL A 348 -8.47 16.37 -14.13
N THR A 349 -7.66 15.94 -15.10
CA THR A 349 -6.71 16.82 -15.78
C THR A 349 -7.44 17.87 -16.60
N GLU A 350 -8.58 17.53 -17.21
CA GLU A 350 -9.46 18.48 -17.90
C GLU A 350 -9.94 19.60 -16.96
N ARG A 351 -10.54 19.24 -15.82
CA ARG A 351 -11.06 20.23 -14.85
C ARG A 351 -9.95 21.16 -14.35
N LEU A 352 -8.77 20.61 -14.05
CA LEU A 352 -7.63 21.42 -13.60
C LEU A 352 -7.11 22.32 -14.72
N THR A 353 -6.97 21.81 -15.94
CA THR A 353 -6.55 22.56 -17.12
C THR A 353 -7.52 23.68 -17.46
N GLN A 354 -8.84 23.44 -17.39
CA GLN A 354 -9.84 24.50 -17.56
C GLN A 354 -9.69 25.61 -16.52
N ALA A 355 -9.50 25.24 -15.24
CA ALA A 355 -9.29 26.22 -14.17
C ALA A 355 -7.97 26.99 -14.35
N ILE A 356 -6.90 26.33 -14.82
CA ILE A 356 -5.62 26.96 -15.16
C ILE A 356 -5.83 27.99 -16.27
N PHE A 357 -6.50 27.63 -17.36
CA PHE A 357 -6.74 28.56 -18.47
C PHE A 357 -7.65 29.73 -18.12
N GLN A 358 -8.61 29.54 -17.22
CA GLN A 358 -9.42 30.64 -16.69
C GLN A 358 -8.58 31.63 -15.87
N ALA A 359 -7.59 31.12 -15.13
CA ALA A 359 -6.70 31.94 -14.31
C ALA A 359 -5.55 32.59 -15.10
N GLN A 360 -4.99 31.87 -16.06
CA GLN A 360 -3.87 32.28 -16.91
C GLN A 360 -4.22 32.02 -18.39
N PRO A 361 -4.99 32.92 -19.03
CA PRO A 361 -5.35 32.77 -20.44
C PRO A 361 -4.15 32.74 -21.39
N GLU A 362 -3.01 33.31 -21.01
CA GLU A 362 -1.78 33.32 -21.81
C GLU A 362 -1.23 31.90 -22.07
N LEU A 363 -1.51 30.94 -21.17
CA LEU A 363 -1.13 29.54 -21.36
C LEU A 363 -1.85 28.88 -22.55
N TYR A 364 -2.94 29.45 -23.07
CA TYR A 364 -3.58 28.95 -24.29
C TYR A 364 -2.62 28.96 -25.49
N ASP A 365 -1.80 30.00 -25.62
CA ASP A 365 -0.90 30.13 -26.76
C ASP A 365 0.22 29.09 -26.67
N TRP A 366 0.79 28.91 -25.47
CA TRP A 366 1.75 27.83 -25.21
C TRP A 366 1.15 26.43 -25.46
N ALA A 367 -0.07 26.17 -25.01
CA ALA A 367 -0.74 24.87 -25.21
C ALA A 367 -1.02 24.58 -26.70
N LEU A 368 -1.42 25.62 -27.45
CA LEU A 368 -1.62 25.53 -28.91
C LEU A 368 -0.31 25.27 -29.64
N GLU A 369 0.81 25.82 -29.15
CA GLU A 369 2.12 25.45 -29.63
C GLU A 369 2.28 23.94 -29.45
N GLN A 370 2.23 23.38 -28.24
CA GLN A 370 2.47 21.93 -28.01
C GLN A 370 1.68 20.97 -28.91
N CYS A 371 0.53 21.40 -29.44
CA CYS A 371 -0.27 20.66 -30.42
C CYS A 371 0.29 20.67 -31.87
N HIS A 372 1.57 20.97 -32.10
CA HIS A 372 2.13 21.22 -33.45
C HIS A 372 1.90 20.08 -34.47
N GLY A 373 1.71 18.84 -34.00
CA GLY A 373 1.44 17.67 -34.84
C GLY A 373 0.04 17.61 -35.44
N TYR A 374 -0.91 18.41 -34.94
CA TYR A 374 -2.32 18.36 -35.34
C TYR A 374 -2.67 19.53 -36.28
N THR A 375 -2.80 19.23 -37.58
CA THR A 375 -3.12 20.22 -38.63
C THR A 375 -4.47 20.91 -38.42
N ALA A 376 -5.43 20.21 -37.82
CA ALA A 376 -6.72 20.76 -37.38
C ALA A 376 -6.54 21.88 -36.35
N VAL A 377 -5.79 21.61 -35.27
CA VAL A 377 -5.53 22.58 -34.19
C VAL A 377 -4.80 23.82 -34.73
N LYS A 378 -3.80 23.63 -35.60
CA LYS A 378 -3.11 24.74 -36.28
C LYS A 378 -4.04 25.62 -37.11
N ARG A 379 -5.04 25.04 -37.79
CA ARG A 379 -6.04 25.82 -38.56
C ARG A 379 -6.97 26.57 -37.64
N LEU A 380 -7.53 25.91 -36.63
CA LEU A 380 -8.40 26.53 -35.64
C LEU A 380 -7.70 27.71 -34.94
N ALA A 381 -6.42 27.56 -34.58
CA ALA A 381 -5.62 28.64 -34.00
C ALA A 381 -5.46 29.85 -34.93
N LYS A 382 -5.26 29.63 -36.23
CA LYS A 382 -5.20 30.73 -37.23
C LYS A 382 -6.54 31.44 -37.36
N ILE A 383 -7.64 30.71 -37.27
CA ILE A 383 -9.00 31.25 -37.39
C ILE A 383 -9.40 32.04 -36.15
N LYS A 384 -8.96 31.64 -34.96
CA LYS A 384 -9.14 32.41 -33.72
C LYS A 384 -8.61 33.85 -33.83
N ARG A 385 -7.63 34.10 -34.71
CA ARG A 385 -7.06 35.45 -34.96
C ARG A 385 -7.87 36.31 -35.92
N LEU A 386 -8.88 35.74 -36.59
CA LEU A 386 -9.74 36.46 -37.52
C LEU A 386 -10.92 37.10 -36.78
N SER A 387 -11.31 38.29 -37.20
CA SER A 387 -12.56 38.93 -36.74
C SER A 387 -13.79 38.16 -37.24
N GLY A 388 -14.94 38.32 -36.57
CA GLY A 388 -16.20 37.69 -36.99
C GLY A 388 -16.57 37.99 -38.45
N GLU A 389 -16.25 39.18 -38.94
CA GLU A 389 -16.47 39.59 -40.33
C GLU A 389 -15.56 38.83 -41.31
N GLN A 390 -14.29 38.63 -40.95
CA GLN A 390 -13.34 37.83 -41.74
C GLN A 390 -13.71 36.35 -41.76
N ILE A 391 -14.20 35.81 -40.64
CA ILE A 391 -14.73 34.44 -40.57
C ILE A 391 -15.98 34.30 -41.45
N GLY A 392 -16.86 35.31 -41.44
CA GLY A 392 -18.04 35.38 -42.30
C GLY A 392 -17.73 35.34 -43.79
N ARG A 393 -16.54 35.80 -44.20
CA ARG A 393 -16.07 35.82 -45.59
C ARG A 393 -15.30 34.56 -46.03
N LEU A 394 -15.09 33.59 -45.14
CA LEU A 394 -14.47 32.31 -45.52
C LEU A 394 -15.34 31.57 -46.54
N GLU A 395 -14.69 30.92 -47.50
CA GLU A 395 -15.38 30.12 -48.52
C GLU A 395 -16.21 28.99 -47.88
N PRO A 396 -17.35 28.61 -48.49
CA PRO A 396 -18.22 27.56 -47.96
C PRO A 396 -17.50 26.24 -47.68
N GLU A 397 -16.57 25.83 -48.53
CA GLU A 397 -15.79 24.60 -48.35
C GLU A 397 -14.85 24.67 -47.14
N VAL A 398 -14.26 25.84 -46.87
CA VAL A 398 -13.41 26.08 -45.70
C VAL A 398 -14.26 26.04 -44.43
N LYS A 399 -15.44 26.67 -44.43
CA LYS A 399 -16.39 26.62 -43.30
C LYS A 399 -16.86 25.20 -43.02
N ARG A 400 -17.17 24.43 -44.06
CA ARG A 400 -17.58 23.02 -43.94
C ARG A 400 -16.47 22.17 -43.31
N ARG A 401 -15.24 22.30 -43.81
CA ARG A 401 -14.08 21.57 -43.28
C ARG A 401 -13.78 21.92 -41.83
N LEU A 402 -14.09 23.14 -41.40
CA LEU A 402 -13.95 23.56 -40.01
C LEU A 402 -15.02 22.98 -39.09
N LEU A 403 -16.28 23.04 -39.51
CA LEU A 403 -17.41 22.53 -38.72
C LEU A 403 -17.37 21.01 -38.63
N GLU A 404 -17.35 20.34 -39.78
CA GLU A 404 -17.47 18.87 -39.86
C GLU A 404 -16.14 18.16 -39.55
N GLY A 405 -15.00 18.77 -39.93
CA GLY A 405 -13.69 18.12 -39.85
C GLY A 405 -12.87 18.48 -38.62
N ASP A 406 -12.76 19.77 -38.30
CA ASP A 406 -11.88 20.25 -37.23
C ASP A 406 -12.60 20.41 -35.88
N LEU A 407 -13.91 20.74 -35.88
CA LEU A 407 -14.74 20.91 -34.67
C LEU A 407 -15.62 19.69 -34.37
N GLY A 408 -15.81 18.77 -35.33
CA GLY A 408 -16.59 17.55 -35.17
C GLY A 408 -18.09 17.78 -34.99
N VAL A 409 -18.62 18.87 -35.56
CA VAL A 409 -20.04 19.28 -35.50
C VAL A 409 -20.82 18.82 -36.72
#